data_AF-A0A671WHH7-F1
#
_entry.id   AF-A0A671WHH7-F1
#
_cell.length_a   1.000
_cell.length_b   1.000
_cell.length_c   1.000
_cell.angle_alpha   90.00
_cell.angle_beta   90.00
_cell.angle_gamma   90.00
#
_symmetry.space_group_name_H-M   'P 1'
#
loop_
_entity.id
_entity.type
_entity.pdbx_description
1 polymer ?
#
loop_
_entity_poly.entity_id
_entity_poly.type
_entity_poly.pdbx_seq_one_letter_code
_entity_poly.pdbx_strand_id
1 'polypeptide(L)'
;MSKRIEKEERKRKYIENIINTIVDGNSSDIEQLGEDDEEDDEDSTSQAMHDDGSSDSSDEEEYQEESVAQTSMEVEVPTTTTQDTIGKESVKVNAIRTEYRWRKIQYQAPSVDFIACVKKGTEDSIHHTCISNSVTDEMLQETAEPTNLYSVQKEGKSVNTTAQEMEQVLGMYMHMGLVQMSTVRAFWDMEAKLPAVCDVMSRDPFLKLLTLIHFQDNLSVSDDAKKDKLWKLRPWLQKLREQVLCIPPEECHAVDEIMMPFKGKSHLRVYMPAKPHKWGFKMWGRAGQSGFLYDFDVCQGAANPDREKSEVGVTGEVVLKMTSTLPVGKNHEVFADNYFTSVPLVQHLKERGIHHIGTIRMNRMKDCTMMGEKEMKKNRRGSMDLRVNQDNNILVRWYDNKAVNLISSFVGIEPVGNVKRWHRKSKTPIMGPRPAIVETYNKFMGGVDLLNAVCTLQVQLQIPKMVHVHLVAHCYSGSHQCVEPLQKRPEEARAPEETHGSANVSGFGWHLSHKCRKGQHQVWQTTILSRNDSNTTP
;
A
#
# COMPACT_ATOMS: atom_id res chain seq x y z
N MET A 1 -15.97 -0.05 29.96
CA MET A 1 -15.61 -1.31 29.27
C MET A 1 -16.57 -1.62 28.10
N SER A 2 -17.89 -1.73 28.33
CA SER A 2 -18.88 -2.09 27.29
C SER A 2 -18.87 -1.20 26.02
N LYS A 3 -18.79 0.13 26.13
CA LYS A 3 -18.75 1.03 24.96
C LYS A 3 -17.51 0.86 24.06
N ARG A 4 -16.37 0.44 24.63
CA ARG A 4 -15.12 0.21 23.87
C ARG A 4 -15.18 -1.13 23.16
N ILE A 5 -15.69 -2.17 23.83
CA ILE A 5 -15.92 -3.49 23.23
C ILE A 5 -16.93 -3.38 22.07
N GLU A 6 -18.04 -2.68 22.24
CA GLU A 6 -19.00 -2.43 21.15
C GLU A 6 -18.39 -1.68 19.96
N LYS A 7 -17.48 -0.73 20.22
CA LYS A 7 -16.79 0.01 19.15
C LYS A 7 -15.85 -0.89 18.37
N GLU A 8 -15.10 -1.76 19.05
CA GLU A 8 -14.20 -2.73 18.41
C GLU A 8 -14.96 -3.83 17.67
N GLU A 9 -16.07 -4.34 18.22
CA GLU A 9 -16.94 -5.29 17.51
C GLU A 9 -17.58 -4.68 16.25
N ARG A 10 -18.01 -3.41 16.32
CA ARG A 10 -18.50 -2.67 15.14
C ARG A 10 -17.39 -2.51 14.10
N LYS A 11 -16.17 -2.19 14.54
CA LYS A 11 -15.00 -2.06 13.66
C LYS A 11 -14.67 -3.39 12.98
N ARG A 12 -14.67 -4.50 13.74
CA ARG A 12 -14.43 -5.85 13.22
C ARG A 12 -15.49 -6.25 12.19
N LYS A 13 -16.77 -6.10 12.51
CA LYS A 13 -17.88 -6.37 11.57
C LYS A 13 -17.79 -5.50 10.31
N TYR A 14 -17.36 -4.25 10.44
CA TYR A 14 -17.14 -3.37 9.31
C TYR A 14 -16.01 -3.87 8.40
N ILE A 15 -14.88 -4.30 8.98
CA ILE A 15 -13.76 -4.86 8.22
C ILE A 15 -14.14 -6.18 7.55
N GLU A 16 -14.81 -7.09 8.27
CA GLU A 16 -15.31 -8.36 7.69
C GLU A 16 -16.27 -8.10 6.52
N ASN A 17 -17.15 -7.09 6.63
CA ASN A 17 -18.03 -6.70 5.53
C ASN A 17 -17.27 -6.11 4.33
N ILE A 18 -16.20 -5.32 4.56
CA ILE A 18 -15.34 -4.81 3.47
C ILE A 18 -14.67 -5.98 2.75
N ILE A 19 -14.03 -6.89 3.50
CA ILE A 19 -13.33 -8.05 2.92
C ILE A 19 -14.30 -8.89 2.08
N ASN A 20 -15.48 -9.20 2.61
CA ASN A 20 -16.50 -9.95 1.86
C ASN A 20 -16.94 -9.21 0.59
N THR A 21 -17.09 -7.89 0.65
CA THR A 21 -17.51 -7.08 -0.50
C THR A 21 -16.44 -7.03 -1.60
N ILE A 22 -15.16 -6.96 -1.22
CA ILE A 22 -14.01 -7.03 -2.14
C ILE A 22 -13.93 -8.42 -2.78
N VAL A 23 -13.98 -9.49 -1.98
CA VAL A 23 -13.87 -10.88 -2.45
C VAL A 23 -15.03 -11.26 -3.38
N ASP A 24 -16.25 -10.79 -3.09
CA ASP A 24 -17.42 -11.05 -3.94
C ASP A 24 -17.40 -10.23 -5.25
N GLY A 25 -16.40 -9.37 -5.49
CA GLY A 25 -16.31 -8.48 -6.66
C GLY A 25 -17.47 -7.50 -6.75
N ASN A 26 -18.18 -7.30 -5.63
CA ASN A 26 -19.36 -6.45 -5.52
C ASN A 26 -19.02 -5.07 -4.92
N SER A 27 -17.74 -4.85 -4.59
CA SER A 27 -17.19 -3.53 -4.28
C SER A 27 -17.46 -2.60 -5.43
N SER A 28 -18.26 -1.57 -5.17
CA SER A 28 -18.60 -0.56 -6.15
C SER A 28 -17.73 0.67 -5.91
N ASP A 29 -16.41 0.50 -5.89
CA ASP A 29 -15.47 1.64 -5.77
C ASP A 29 -15.74 2.66 -6.89
N ILE A 30 -16.21 2.16 -8.04
CA ILE A 30 -16.71 2.95 -9.16
C ILE A 30 -17.86 3.92 -8.80
N GLU A 31 -18.68 3.63 -7.79
CA GLU A 31 -19.81 4.51 -7.38
C GLU A 31 -19.34 5.74 -6.58
N GLN A 32 -18.13 5.71 -6.00
CA GLN A 32 -17.52 6.86 -5.32
C GLN A 32 -16.76 7.78 -6.30
N LEU A 33 -16.43 7.28 -7.49
CA LEU A 33 -15.59 7.95 -8.50
C LEU A 33 -16.40 8.67 -9.58
N GLY A 34 -17.57 9.22 -9.24
CA GLY A 34 -18.33 10.05 -10.16
C GLY A 34 -17.50 11.22 -10.70
N GLU A 35 -17.95 11.86 -11.79
CA GLU A 35 -17.41 13.15 -12.24
C GLU A 35 -17.62 14.18 -11.13
N ASP A 36 -16.71 14.20 -10.17
CA ASP A 36 -16.57 15.26 -9.17
C ASP A 36 -15.58 16.25 -9.81
N ASP A 37 -16.06 17.47 -10.03
CA ASP A 37 -15.27 18.62 -10.50
C ASP A 37 -14.31 19.06 -9.39
N GLU A 38 -13.41 18.18 -8.97
CA GLU A 38 -12.24 18.61 -8.20
C GLU A 38 -11.34 19.38 -9.17
N GLU A 39 -11.39 20.71 -9.05
CA GLU A 39 -10.34 21.60 -9.53
C GLU A 39 -8.98 21.01 -9.12
N ASP A 40 -8.00 21.09 -10.02
CA ASP A 40 -6.67 20.53 -9.80
C ASP A 40 -6.10 21.01 -8.45
N ASP A 41 -6.21 20.18 -7.41
CA ASP A 41 -5.36 20.26 -6.22
C ASP A 41 -3.96 19.76 -6.60
N GLU A 42 -3.32 20.43 -7.58
CA GLU A 42 -1.86 20.47 -7.68
C GLU A 42 -1.24 21.21 -6.49
N ASP A 43 -2.06 21.76 -5.59
CA ASP A 43 -1.63 22.33 -4.32
C ASP A 43 -2.36 21.66 -3.14
N SER A 44 -1.99 20.40 -2.84
CA SER A 44 -2.11 19.91 -1.47
C SER A 44 -1.16 20.72 -0.60
N THR A 45 -1.60 21.92 -0.21
CA THR A 45 -0.93 22.77 0.75
C THR A 45 -0.73 21.94 2.01
N SER A 46 0.52 21.55 2.24
CA SER A 46 0.99 21.09 3.54
C SER A 46 1.01 22.29 4.47
N GLN A 47 -0.17 22.75 4.91
CA GLN A 47 -0.24 23.68 6.03
C GLN A 47 0.11 22.88 7.29
N ALA A 48 1.38 22.97 7.68
CA ALA A 48 1.79 22.74 9.05
C ALA A 48 1.10 23.80 9.91
N MET A 49 -0.12 23.51 10.38
CA MET A 49 -0.75 24.34 11.40
C MET A 49 -0.07 24.07 12.74
N HIS A 50 0.60 25.09 13.27
CA HIS A 50 0.92 25.18 14.68
C HIS A 50 -0.41 25.27 15.45
N ASP A 51 -0.73 24.22 16.21
CA ASP A 51 -1.80 24.26 17.19
C ASP A 51 -1.16 24.53 18.55
N ASP A 52 -1.41 25.74 19.06
CA ASP A 52 -1.03 26.22 20.38
C ASP A 52 -2.26 26.06 21.30
N GLY A 53 -2.12 25.27 22.37
CA GLY A 53 -3.27 24.85 23.16
C GLY A 53 -3.01 23.85 24.31
N SER A 54 -2.18 24.26 25.26
CA SER A 54 -2.27 23.96 26.72
C SER A 54 -2.10 22.52 27.28
N SER A 55 -0.91 22.33 27.88
CA SER A 55 -0.61 21.77 29.21
C SER A 55 -1.13 20.39 29.63
N ASP A 56 -0.24 19.39 29.61
CA ASP A 56 0.17 18.71 30.84
C ASP A 56 1.63 18.19 30.71
N SER A 57 2.40 18.33 31.78
CA SER A 57 3.87 18.42 31.79
C SER A 57 4.56 17.05 31.68
N SER A 58 5.64 16.95 30.89
CA SER A 58 6.99 16.52 31.31
C SER A 58 7.93 16.33 30.10
N ASP A 59 9.07 17.03 30.20
CA ASP A 59 10.34 16.93 29.47
C ASP A 59 10.34 17.25 27.96
N GLU A 60 10.55 18.54 27.66
CA GLU A 60 11.00 19.04 26.36
C GLU A 60 12.53 18.98 26.26
N GLU A 61 13.05 18.55 25.11
CA GLU A 61 14.42 18.89 24.72
C GLU A 61 14.42 19.74 23.44
N GLU A 62 15.22 20.79 23.55
CA GLU A 62 15.43 21.97 22.73
C GLU A 62 16.23 21.64 21.46
N TYR A 63 15.70 22.02 20.30
CA TYR A 63 16.48 22.05 19.06
C TYR A 63 17.24 23.38 19.00
N GLN A 64 18.56 23.35 19.17
CA GLN A 64 19.41 24.50 18.84
C GLN A 64 20.01 24.33 17.44
N GLU A 65 19.69 25.23 16.51
CA GLU A 65 20.44 25.47 15.28
C GLU A 65 21.16 26.83 15.39
N GLU A 66 22.46 26.84 15.09
CA GLU A 66 23.28 28.04 15.05
C GLU A 66 22.92 28.92 13.85
N SER A 67 22.51 30.16 14.11
CA SER A 67 22.31 31.19 13.09
C SER A 67 23.63 31.89 12.75
N VAL A 68 24.10 31.79 11.51
CA VAL A 68 25.15 32.69 10.98
C VAL A 68 24.49 33.91 10.36
N ALA A 69 24.64 35.05 11.03
CA ALA A 69 24.19 36.36 10.55
C ALA A 69 25.06 36.84 9.38
N GLN A 70 24.44 37.18 8.24
CA GLN A 70 25.09 37.99 7.21
C GLN A 70 24.65 39.45 7.35
N THR A 71 25.60 40.27 7.75
CA THR A 71 25.51 41.73 7.83
C THR A 71 25.42 42.33 6.43
N SER A 72 24.40 43.16 6.23
CA SER A 72 24.22 44.06 5.10
C SER A 72 25.22 45.23 5.15
N MET A 73 25.88 45.51 4.03
CA MET A 73 26.54 46.78 3.78
C MET A 73 26.09 47.32 2.43
N GLU A 74 25.42 48.47 2.47
CA GLU A 74 25.05 49.31 1.33
C GLU A 74 26.29 50.04 0.80
N VAL A 75 26.47 50.08 -0.53
CA VAL A 75 27.28 51.10 -1.21
C VAL A 75 26.59 51.49 -2.51
N GLU A 76 26.26 52.78 -2.64
CA GLU A 76 25.67 53.41 -3.81
C GLU A 76 26.74 53.95 -4.81
N VAL A 77 26.60 53.55 -6.10
CA VAL A 77 26.60 54.37 -7.36
C VAL A 77 27.97 55.00 -7.81
N PRO A 78 28.40 55.02 -9.12
CA PRO A 78 27.59 55.44 -10.28
C PRO A 78 27.70 54.72 -11.64
N THR A 79 26.64 55.00 -12.40
CA THR A 79 26.26 54.73 -13.80
C THR A 79 27.37 54.93 -14.85
N THR A 80 27.53 53.98 -15.78
CA THR A 80 27.74 54.30 -17.21
C THR A 80 27.15 53.23 -18.13
N THR A 81 26.36 53.70 -19.07
CA THR A 81 25.76 53.04 -20.24
C THR A 81 26.78 52.29 -21.10
N THR A 82 26.53 51.01 -21.43
CA THR A 82 26.63 50.53 -22.82
C THR A 82 25.79 49.26 -22.98
N GLN A 83 24.92 49.29 -23.98
CA GLN A 83 24.12 48.17 -24.44
C GLN A 83 25.05 47.12 -25.05
N ASP A 84 24.92 45.85 -24.64
CA ASP A 84 25.20 44.76 -25.56
C ASP A 84 24.27 43.58 -25.29
N THR A 85 23.58 43.23 -26.37
CA THR A 85 22.46 42.30 -26.41
C THR A 85 23.04 40.94 -26.75
N ILE A 86 23.16 40.05 -25.77
CA ILE A 86 23.39 38.62 -26.04
C ILE A 86 22.18 37.87 -25.48
N GLY A 87 21.21 37.66 -26.35
CA GLY A 87 20.04 36.85 -26.07
C GLY A 87 20.46 35.44 -25.71
N LYS A 88 20.17 35.03 -24.47
CA LYS A 88 20.04 33.60 -24.15
C LYS A 88 18.68 33.17 -24.67
N GLU A 89 18.66 32.69 -25.91
CA GLU A 89 17.57 31.83 -26.40
C GLU A 89 17.50 30.62 -25.49
N SER A 90 16.54 30.62 -24.58
CA SER A 90 16.06 29.40 -23.96
C SER A 90 15.39 28.60 -25.05
N VAL A 91 16.06 27.55 -25.51
CA VAL A 91 15.43 26.53 -26.36
C VAL A 91 14.35 25.87 -25.53
N LYS A 92 13.12 26.39 -25.64
CA LYS A 92 11.92 25.67 -25.21
C LYS A 92 11.81 24.46 -26.13
N VAL A 93 12.28 23.32 -25.65
CA VAL A 93 11.93 22.03 -26.26
C VAL A 93 10.43 21.88 -26.05
N ASN A 94 9.64 22.20 -27.08
CA ASN A 94 8.22 21.88 -27.11
C ASN A 94 8.13 20.36 -27.08
N ALA A 95 7.83 19.79 -25.90
CA ALA A 95 7.48 18.38 -25.81
C ALA A 95 6.34 18.11 -26.81
N ILE A 96 6.61 17.28 -27.81
CA ILE A 96 5.62 16.89 -28.81
C ILE A 96 4.57 16.09 -28.06
N ARG A 97 3.43 16.72 -27.76
CA ARG A 97 2.32 16.04 -27.09
C ARG A 97 1.67 15.09 -28.08
N THR A 98 1.66 13.81 -27.77
CA THR A 98 1.03 12.78 -28.60
C THR A 98 -0.47 13.05 -28.72
N GLU A 99 -0.98 13.18 -29.95
CA GLU A 99 -2.41 13.34 -30.22
C GLU A 99 -3.11 11.97 -30.37
N TYR A 100 -4.23 11.81 -29.68
CA TYR A 100 -5.02 10.57 -29.69
C TYR A 100 -6.30 10.73 -30.50
N ARG A 101 -6.47 9.90 -31.54
CA ARG A 101 -7.64 9.91 -32.43
C ARG A 101 -8.65 8.87 -31.98
N TRP A 102 -9.71 9.32 -31.35
CA TRP A 102 -10.78 8.47 -30.82
C TRP A 102 -11.91 8.26 -31.84
N ARG A 103 -12.26 7.00 -32.10
CA ARG A 103 -13.32 6.63 -33.05
C ARG A 103 -14.33 5.69 -32.42
N LYS A 104 -15.60 5.84 -32.81
CA LYS A 104 -16.67 4.90 -32.42
C LYS A 104 -16.66 3.71 -33.38
N ILE A 105 -15.82 2.72 -33.07
CA ILE A 105 -15.66 1.48 -33.84
C ILE A 105 -15.78 0.27 -32.92
N GLN A 106 -16.03 -0.91 -33.48
CA GLN A 106 -16.00 -2.15 -32.72
C GLN A 106 -14.58 -2.39 -32.18
N TYR A 107 -14.49 -2.67 -30.88
CA TYR A 107 -13.22 -3.02 -30.25
C TYR A 107 -12.87 -4.49 -30.51
N GLN A 108 -11.60 -4.74 -30.83
CA GLN A 108 -11.04 -6.08 -30.98
C GLN A 108 -10.02 -6.29 -29.87
N ALA A 109 -10.38 -7.12 -28.88
CA ALA A 109 -9.49 -7.43 -27.78
C ALA A 109 -8.23 -8.18 -28.30
N PRO A 110 -7.02 -7.79 -27.88
CA PRO A 110 -5.81 -8.56 -28.16
C PRO A 110 -5.86 -9.92 -27.43
N SER A 111 -5.09 -10.89 -27.94
CA SER A 111 -4.80 -12.13 -27.20
C SER A 111 -3.78 -11.81 -26.11
N VAL A 112 -4.12 -12.10 -24.85
CA VAL A 112 -3.36 -11.65 -23.66
C VAL A 112 -3.02 -12.81 -22.73
N ASP A 113 -2.51 -13.91 -23.28
CA ASP A 113 -2.18 -15.07 -22.45
C ASP A 113 -1.03 -14.74 -21.48
N PHE A 114 -1.32 -14.80 -20.19
CA PHE A 114 -0.33 -14.62 -19.14
C PHE A 114 0.74 -15.69 -19.18
N ILE A 115 2.00 -15.27 -19.08
CA ILE A 115 3.16 -16.16 -19.06
C ILE A 115 3.70 -16.20 -17.63
N ALA A 116 3.29 -17.22 -16.86
CA ALA A 116 3.73 -17.39 -15.48
C ALA A 116 5.27 -17.40 -15.35
N CYS A 117 5.76 -16.78 -14.28
CA CYS A 117 7.19 -16.67 -13.98
C CYS A 117 7.77 -17.97 -13.39
N VAL A 118 6.91 -18.83 -12.85
CA VAL A 118 7.29 -20.08 -12.21
C VAL A 118 6.45 -21.24 -12.73
N LYS A 119 6.95 -22.46 -12.53
CA LYS A 119 6.17 -23.66 -12.84
C LYS A 119 5.07 -23.82 -11.79
N LYS A 120 3.88 -24.16 -12.26
CA LYS A 120 2.72 -24.50 -11.43
C LYS A 120 3.12 -25.56 -10.39
N GLY A 121 2.87 -25.29 -9.11
CA GLY A 121 3.21 -26.18 -7.98
C GLY A 121 4.53 -25.90 -7.27
N THR A 122 5.39 -25.01 -7.79
CA THR A 122 6.56 -24.49 -7.05
C THR A 122 6.30 -23.15 -6.36
N GLU A 123 5.18 -22.50 -6.70
CA GLU A 123 4.78 -21.19 -6.17
C GLU A 123 4.64 -21.22 -4.65
N ASP A 124 3.82 -22.11 -4.09
CA ASP A 124 3.58 -22.18 -2.64
C ASP A 124 4.86 -22.35 -1.82
N SER A 125 5.82 -23.15 -2.32
CA SER A 125 7.11 -23.34 -1.65
C SER A 125 7.94 -22.06 -1.66
N ILE A 126 7.98 -21.34 -2.78
CA ILE A 126 8.75 -20.09 -2.90
C ILE A 126 8.10 -18.98 -2.08
N HIS A 127 6.76 -18.87 -2.15
CA HIS A 127 5.99 -17.95 -1.32
C HIS A 127 6.30 -18.22 0.15
N HIS A 128 6.18 -19.47 0.61
CA HIS A 128 6.50 -19.81 2.00
C HIS A 128 7.92 -19.40 2.36
N THR A 129 8.92 -19.66 1.50
CA THR A 129 10.32 -19.29 1.75
C THR A 129 10.54 -17.77 1.81
N CYS A 130 10.05 -17.01 0.83
CA CYS A 130 10.22 -15.54 0.82
C CYS A 130 9.46 -14.91 2.01
N ILE A 131 8.28 -15.43 2.34
CA ILE A 131 7.50 -14.98 3.50
C ILE A 131 8.24 -15.30 4.79
N SER A 132 8.70 -16.55 4.98
CA SER A 132 9.44 -16.95 6.19
C SER A 132 10.68 -16.12 6.45
N ASN A 133 11.31 -15.60 5.39
CA ASN A 133 12.56 -14.85 5.47
C ASN A 133 12.36 -13.34 5.29
N SER A 134 11.13 -12.82 5.43
CA SER A 134 10.87 -11.41 5.13
C SER A 134 11.54 -10.41 6.09
N VAL A 135 11.95 -10.89 7.27
CA VAL A 135 12.95 -10.25 8.13
C VAL A 135 14.06 -11.24 8.36
N THR A 136 15.26 -10.90 7.90
CA THR A 136 16.44 -11.75 7.98
C THR A 136 17.24 -11.48 9.26
N ASP A 137 18.07 -12.44 9.66
CA ASP A 137 19.04 -12.26 10.76
C ASP A 137 19.96 -11.06 10.53
N GLU A 138 20.32 -10.80 9.26
CA GLU A 138 21.11 -9.64 8.87
C GLU A 138 20.38 -8.33 9.15
N MET A 139 19.09 -8.22 8.81
CA MET A 139 18.29 -7.02 9.10
C MET A 139 18.15 -6.76 10.61
N LEU A 140 18.06 -7.84 11.40
CA LEU A 140 18.00 -7.75 12.87
C LEU A 140 19.34 -7.31 13.46
N GLN A 141 20.45 -7.86 12.94
CA GLN A 141 21.80 -7.48 13.34
C GLN A 141 22.07 -5.99 13.03
N GLU A 142 21.71 -5.54 11.83
CA GLU A 142 21.80 -4.15 11.41
C GLU A 142 20.82 -3.21 12.09
N THR A 143 19.85 -3.74 12.85
CA THR A 143 19.03 -2.94 13.77
C THR A 143 19.69 -2.88 15.15
N ALA A 144 20.26 -3.99 15.64
CA ALA A 144 20.91 -4.06 16.94
C ALA A 144 22.16 -3.16 17.02
N GLU A 145 23.01 -3.16 15.99
CA GLU A 145 24.26 -2.40 15.97
C GLU A 145 24.05 -0.88 16.06
N PRO A 146 23.24 -0.23 15.20
CA PRO A 146 22.94 1.20 15.34
C PRO A 146 22.16 1.53 16.61
N THR A 147 21.33 0.61 17.10
CA THR A 147 20.62 0.78 18.39
C THR A 147 21.60 0.88 19.56
N ASN A 148 22.59 -0.01 19.61
CA ASN A 148 23.66 0.06 20.61
C ASN A 148 24.48 1.35 20.48
N LEU A 149 24.88 1.70 19.26
CA LEU A 149 25.63 2.93 19.01
C LEU A 149 24.85 4.17 19.45
N TYR A 150 23.58 4.27 19.08
CA TYR A 150 22.72 5.37 19.47
C TYR A 150 22.52 5.46 20.99
N SER A 151 22.41 4.32 21.68
CA SER A 151 22.31 4.32 23.14
C SER A 151 23.56 4.87 23.83
N VAL A 152 24.76 4.60 23.28
CA VAL A 152 26.01 5.22 23.75
C VAL A 152 26.00 6.73 23.48
N GLN A 153 25.60 7.14 22.28
CA GLN A 153 25.55 8.56 21.91
C GLN A 153 24.58 9.36 22.79
N LYS A 154 23.43 8.77 23.14
CA LYS A 154 22.37 9.43 23.91
C LYS A 154 22.60 9.38 25.42
N GLU A 155 23.10 8.26 25.94
CA GLU A 155 23.10 7.97 27.38
C GLU A 155 24.51 7.68 27.95
N GLY A 156 25.53 7.70 27.09
CA GLY A 156 26.91 7.36 27.46
C GLY A 156 27.15 5.87 27.73
N LYS A 157 26.12 5.02 27.59
CA LYS A 157 26.20 3.57 27.85
C LYS A 157 25.43 2.79 26.80
N SER A 158 26.04 1.71 26.33
CA SER A 158 25.39 0.77 25.43
C SER A 158 24.30 0.00 26.15
N VAL A 159 23.14 -0.14 25.51
CA VAL A 159 22.08 -1.06 25.96
C VAL A 159 22.48 -2.53 25.75
N ASN A 160 23.54 -2.80 24.97
CA ASN A 160 24.08 -4.13 24.66
C ASN A 160 23.01 -5.10 24.12
N THR A 161 22.10 -4.58 23.29
CA THR A 161 21.07 -5.38 22.66
C THR A 161 21.64 -6.27 21.56
N THR A 162 20.97 -7.39 21.30
CA THR A 162 21.31 -8.37 20.28
C THR A 162 20.26 -8.46 19.17
N ALA A 163 20.60 -9.11 18.05
CA ALA A 163 19.63 -9.44 17.00
C ALA A 163 18.44 -10.26 17.53
N GLN A 164 18.69 -11.17 18.47
CA GLN A 164 17.65 -11.97 19.13
C GLN A 164 16.68 -11.09 19.94
N GLU A 165 17.19 -10.11 20.68
CA GLU A 165 16.31 -9.17 21.41
C GLU A 165 15.53 -8.27 20.44
N MET A 166 16.11 -7.88 19.31
CA MET A 166 15.38 -7.16 18.26
C MET A 166 14.24 -8.00 17.67
N GLU A 167 14.49 -9.29 17.43
CA GLU A 167 13.47 -10.25 16.98
C GLU A 167 12.34 -10.37 18.01
N GLN A 168 12.69 -10.53 19.28
CA GLN A 168 11.73 -10.61 20.39
C GLN A 168 10.87 -9.35 20.46
N VAL A 169 11.49 -8.16 20.40
CA VAL A 169 10.74 -6.88 20.43
C VAL A 169 9.78 -6.79 19.24
N LEU A 170 10.24 -7.16 18.04
CA LEU A 170 9.41 -7.15 16.83
C LEU A 170 8.24 -8.13 16.91
N GLY A 171 8.49 -9.37 17.35
CA GLY A 171 7.45 -10.39 17.54
C GLY A 171 6.45 -10.02 18.63
N MET A 172 6.92 -9.49 19.77
CA MET A 172 6.06 -8.96 20.83
C MET A 172 5.19 -7.83 20.29
N TYR A 173 5.75 -6.89 19.51
CA TYR A 173 4.99 -5.77 18.94
C TYR A 173 3.86 -6.24 18.03
N MET A 174 4.08 -7.27 17.22
CA MET A 174 3.03 -7.88 16.39
C MET A 174 1.95 -8.57 17.23
N HIS A 175 2.36 -9.36 18.23
CA HIS A 175 1.41 -10.02 19.14
C HIS A 175 0.52 -9.03 19.88
N MET A 176 1.12 -7.93 20.36
CA MET A 176 0.36 -6.86 20.97
C MET A 176 -0.59 -6.18 19.98
N GLY A 177 -0.23 -6.15 18.69
CA GLY A 177 -1.08 -5.63 17.61
C GLY A 177 -2.35 -6.45 17.39
N LEU A 178 -2.27 -7.77 17.59
CA LEU A 178 -3.39 -8.70 17.51
C LEU A 178 -4.31 -8.63 18.74
N VAL A 179 -3.77 -8.29 19.91
CA VAL A 179 -4.49 -8.28 21.18
C VAL A 179 -4.58 -6.85 21.71
N GLN A 180 -5.72 -6.18 21.51
CA GLN A 180 -5.89 -4.83 22.04
C GLN A 180 -5.95 -4.80 23.57
N MET A 181 -5.00 -4.09 24.19
CA MET A 181 -5.03 -3.74 25.60
C MET A 181 -5.30 -2.25 25.83
N SER A 182 -5.61 -1.88 27.08
CA SER A 182 -5.86 -0.47 27.44
C SER A 182 -4.61 0.39 27.30
N THR A 183 -3.44 -0.16 27.62
CA THR A 183 -2.11 0.45 27.52
C THR A 183 -1.07 -0.63 27.20
N VAL A 184 0.11 -0.23 26.71
CA VAL A 184 1.25 -1.16 26.50
C VAL A 184 1.67 -1.83 27.81
N ARG A 185 1.57 -1.14 28.94
CA ARG A 185 1.98 -1.71 30.25
C ARG A 185 1.07 -2.84 30.73
N ALA A 186 -0.18 -2.86 30.27
CA ALA A 186 -1.17 -3.85 30.70
C ALA A 186 -0.83 -5.29 30.29
N PHE A 187 0.03 -5.49 29.29
CA PHE A 187 0.49 -6.84 28.90
C PHE A 187 1.30 -7.57 29.99
N TRP A 188 1.83 -6.83 30.97
CA TRP A 188 2.55 -7.38 32.12
C TRP A 188 1.73 -7.36 33.42
N ASP A 189 0.45 -6.99 33.35
CA ASP A 189 -0.43 -7.00 34.52
C ASP A 189 -0.80 -8.44 34.91
N MET A 190 -0.93 -8.72 36.20
CA MET A 190 -1.09 -10.08 36.72
C MET A 190 -2.37 -10.75 36.21
N GLU A 191 -3.42 -9.97 35.96
CA GLU A 191 -4.74 -10.44 35.49
C GLU A 191 -4.84 -10.53 33.97
N ALA A 192 -3.93 -9.87 33.23
CA ALA A 192 -3.98 -9.73 31.76
C ALA A 192 -2.74 -10.30 31.07
N LYS A 193 -2.03 -11.21 31.75
CA LYS A 193 -0.81 -11.83 31.23
C LYS A 193 -1.05 -12.47 29.88
N LEU A 194 -0.28 -12.01 28.90
CA LEU A 194 -0.17 -12.66 27.60
C LEU A 194 1.22 -13.30 27.55
N PRO A 195 1.35 -14.63 27.71
CA PRO A 195 2.64 -15.33 27.74
C PRO A 195 3.55 -14.99 26.56
N ALA A 196 2.96 -14.83 25.36
CA ALA A 196 3.65 -14.42 24.14
C ALA A 196 4.29 -13.01 24.20
N VAL A 197 4.06 -12.26 25.29
CA VAL A 197 4.63 -10.95 25.55
C VAL A 197 5.38 -10.96 26.88
N CYS A 198 4.70 -11.24 27.99
CA CYS A 198 5.25 -11.05 29.32
C CYS A 198 6.37 -12.04 29.69
N ASP A 199 6.37 -13.22 29.07
CA ASP A 199 7.38 -14.26 29.34
C ASP A 199 8.59 -14.14 28.40
N VAL A 200 8.46 -13.36 27.30
CA VAL A 200 9.51 -13.15 26.30
C VAL A 200 10.52 -12.11 26.78
N MET A 201 10.03 -10.94 27.22
CA MET A 201 10.87 -9.86 27.74
C MET A 201 10.12 -9.12 28.85
N SER A 202 10.85 -8.72 29.90
CA SER A 202 10.25 -7.92 30.96
C SER A 202 9.91 -6.51 30.46
N ARG A 203 8.94 -5.86 31.14
CA ARG A 203 8.34 -4.59 30.72
C ARG A 203 9.37 -3.49 30.48
N ASP A 204 10.29 -3.29 31.41
CA ASP A 204 11.16 -2.12 31.40
C ASP A 204 12.24 -2.19 30.31
N PRO A 205 12.94 -3.32 30.08
CA PRO A 205 13.78 -3.53 28.90
C PRO A 205 13.03 -3.32 27.58
N PHE A 206 11.82 -3.89 27.43
CA PHE A 206 11.02 -3.69 26.22
C PHE A 206 10.72 -2.22 25.96
N LEU A 207 10.24 -1.50 26.99
CA LEU A 207 9.95 -0.06 26.89
C LEU A 207 11.20 0.79 26.68
N LYS A 208 12.38 0.33 27.11
CA LYS A 208 13.67 0.98 26.93
C LYS A 208 14.24 0.78 25.52
N LEU A 209 14.02 -0.39 24.92
CA LEU A 209 14.45 -0.69 23.55
C LEU A 209 13.61 0.05 22.52
N LEU A 210 12.27 0.03 22.63
CA LEU A 210 11.46 1.13 22.09
C LEU A 210 12.05 2.43 22.65
N THR A 211 12.05 3.60 22.05
CA THR A 211 12.90 4.77 22.47
C THR A 211 14.36 4.74 22.04
N LEU A 212 15.00 3.57 21.89
CA LEU A 212 16.40 3.47 21.46
C LEU A 212 16.57 2.85 20.07
N ILE A 213 15.62 2.06 19.57
CA ILE A 213 15.69 1.41 18.24
C ILE A 213 16.11 2.41 17.15
N HIS A 214 17.22 2.09 16.49
CA HIS A 214 17.79 2.82 15.36
C HIS A 214 18.18 1.85 14.25
N PHE A 215 18.11 2.32 13.01
CA PHE A 215 18.35 1.51 11.81
C PHE A 215 19.53 2.01 10.98
N GLN A 216 20.15 3.13 11.40
CA GLN A 216 21.27 3.75 10.72
C GLN A 216 22.08 4.57 11.72
N ASP A 217 23.40 4.62 11.53
CA ASP A 217 24.26 5.54 12.27
C ASP A 217 24.07 6.97 11.76
N ASN A 218 23.66 7.87 12.65
CA ASN A 218 23.37 9.26 12.33
C ASN A 218 24.62 10.05 11.87
N LEU A 219 25.82 9.58 12.20
CA LEU A 219 27.09 10.26 11.92
C LEU A 219 27.76 9.80 10.62
N SER A 220 27.35 8.66 10.07
CA SER A 220 27.98 8.07 8.87
C SER A 220 27.33 8.49 7.54
N VAL A 221 26.20 9.21 7.60
CA VAL A 221 25.38 9.54 6.43
C VAL A 221 25.75 10.92 5.88
N SER A 222 25.98 10.99 4.57
CA SER A 222 26.27 12.25 3.87
C SER A 222 25.08 13.21 3.88
N ASP A 223 25.33 14.50 3.77
CA ASP A 223 24.26 15.50 3.75
C ASP A 223 23.36 15.37 2.51
N ASP A 224 23.88 14.84 1.41
CA ASP A 224 23.07 14.52 0.23
C ASP A 224 22.07 13.38 0.51
N ALA A 225 22.52 12.32 1.18
CA ALA A 225 21.64 11.22 1.57
C ALA A 225 20.57 11.68 2.59
N LYS A 226 20.86 12.67 3.44
CA LYS A 226 19.88 13.25 4.38
C LYS A 226 18.76 14.04 3.69
N LYS A 227 18.87 14.36 2.39
CA LYS A 227 17.77 14.96 1.61
C LYS A 227 16.58 14.01 1.47
N ASP A 228 16.84 12.71 1.52
CA ASP A 228 15.79 11.70 1.65
C ASP A 228 15.17 11.79 3.05
N LYS A 229 13.88 12.14 3.16
CA LYS A 229 13.20 12.28 4.47
C LYS A 229 13.14 10.95 5.24
N LEU A 230 13.43 9.83 4.59
CA LEU A 230 13.48 8.48 5.16
C LEU A 230 14.90 7.95 5.30
N TRP A 231 15.94 8.78 5.21
CA TRP A 231 17.34 8.33 5.25
C TRP A 231 17.67 7.44 6.47
N LYS A 232 17.03 7.70 7.62
CA LYS A 232 17.18 6.90 8.85
C LYS A 232 16.68 5.46 8.74
N LEU A 233 15.80 5.20 7.76
CA LEU A 233 15.19 3.90 7.52
C LEU A 233 15.54 3.29 6.17
N ARG A 234 16.10 4.09 5.27
CA ARG A 234 16.26 3.70 3.88
C ARG A 234 16.92 2.33 3.70
N PRO A 235 18.01 1.98 4.41
CA PRO A 235 18.63 0.66 4.27
C PRO A 235 17.67 -0.47 4.63
N TRP A 236 16.96 -0.33 5.75
CA TRP A 236 16.01 -1.34 6.22
C TRP A 236 14.83 -1.49 5.24
N LEU A 237 14.24 -0.38 4.79
CA LEU A 237 13.13 -0.40 3.82
C LEU A 237 13.53 -1.04 2.49
N GLN A 238 14.77 -0.82 2.05
CA GLN A 238 15.28 -1.43 0.82
C GLN A 238 15.39 -2.95 0.96
N LYS A 239 15.97 -3.45 2.06
CA LYS A 239 16.08 -4.90 2.30
C LYS A 239 14.72 -5.57 2.41
N LEU A 240 13.77 -4.93 3.10
CA LEU A 240 12.39 -5.41 3.15
C LEU A 240 11.73 -5.43 1.76
N ARG A 241 11.95 -4.38 0.97
CA ARG A 241 11.46 -4.31 -0.41
C ARG A 241 12.00 -5.47 -1.24
N GLU A 242 13.27 -5.82 -1.07
CA GLU A 242 13.88 -7.00 -1.72
C GLU A 242 13.19 -8.32 -1.32
N GLN A 243 12.78 -8.46 -0.05
CA GLN A 243 12.06 -9.66 0.40
C GLN A 243 10.66 -9.79 -0.22
N VAL A 244 9.91 -8.69 -0.37
CA VAL A 244 8.60 -8.76 -1.05
C VAL A 244 8.75 -8.96 -2.56
N LEU A 245 9.85 -8.48 -3.15
CA LEU A 245 10.16 -8.69 -4.57
C LEU A 245 10.61 -10.12 -4.89
N CYS A 246 11.03 -10.89 -3.89
CA CYS A 246 11.32 -12.33 -4.01
C CYS A 246 10.05 -13.13 -4.38
N ILE A 247 8.87 -12.63 -4.00
CA ILE A 247 7.60 -13.31 -4.22
C ILE A 247 7.26 -13.28 -5.72
N PRO A 248 7.09 -14.45 -6.38
CA PRO A 248 6.75 -14.49 -7.80
C PRO A 248 5.43 -13.76 -8.09
N PRO A 249 5.42 -12.81 -9.04
CA PRO A 249 4.24 -12.00 -9.28
C PRO A 249 3.08 -12.81 -9.89
N GLU A 250 1.88 -12.57 -9.38
CA GLU A 250 0.60 -13.01 -9.96
C GLU A 250 0.33 -12.39 -11.35
N GLU A 251 -0.74 -12.82 -12.01
CA GLU A 251 -1.20 -12.23 -13.27
C GLU A 251 -1.73 -10.80 -13.07
N CYS A 252 -2.66 -10.62 -12.11
CA CYS A 252 -3.39 -9.37 -11.88
C CYS A 252 -2.85 -8.61 -10.67
N HIS A 253 -2.58 -7.31 -10.84
CA HIS A 253 -2.04 -6.41 -9.82
C HIS A 253 -2.84 -5.11 -9.71
N ALA A 254 -3.15 -4.69 -8.49
CA ALA A 254 -3.65 -3.35 -8.21
C ALA A 254 -2.51 -2.44 -7.76
N VAL A 255 -2.49 -1.19 -8.24
CA VAL A 255 -1.62 -0.12 -7.73
C VAL A 255 -2.50 0.95 -7.10
N ASP A 256 -2.28 1.21 -5.81
CA ASP A 256 -3.04 2.19 -5.05
C ASP A 256 -2.28 2.69 -3.81
N GLU A 257 -2.88 3.58 -3.04
CA GLU A 257 -2.41 4.00 -1.73
C GLU A 257 -2.66 3.01 -0.60
N ILE A 258 -1.60 2.77 0.17
CA ILE A 258 -1.65 2.16 1.49
C ILE A 258 -1.61 3.27 2.54
N MET A 259 -2.56 3.23 3.48
CA MET A 259 -2.64 4.18 4.58
C MET A 259 -2.27 3.50 5.90
N MET A 260 -1.15 3.91 6.48
CA MET A 260 -0.72 3.45 7.80
C MET A 260 -1.17 4.41 8.89
N PRO A 261 -2.14 4.03 9.75
CA PRO A 261 -2.71 4.94 10.72
C PRO A 261 -1.66 5.43 11.72
N PHE A 262 -1.45 6.75 11.78
CA PHE A 262 -0.50 7.35 12.72
C PHE A 262 -0.98 8.74 13.17
N LYS A 263 -0.97 8.96 14.50
CA LYS A 263 -1.44 10.21 15.12
C LYS A 263 -0.34 11.05 15.75
N GLY A 264 0.89 10.56 15.84
CA GLY A 264 2.01 11.35 16.36
C GLY A 264 2.40 12.51 15.44
N LYS A 265 3.32 13.36 15.91
CA LYS A 265 3.89 14.46 15.11
C LYS A 265 4.93 13.88 14.14
N SER A 266 4.80 14.19 12.84
CA SER A 266 5.79 13.86 11.82
C SER A 266 5.53 14.70 10.56
N HIS A 267 6.60 15.13 9.88
CA HIS A 267 6.52 15.84 8.59
C HIS A 267 6.06 14.94 7.42
N LEU A 268 6.08 13.61 7.60
CA LEU A 268 5.59 12.64 6.61
C LEU A 268 4.13 12.26 6.82
N ARG A 269 3.48 12.78 7.86
CA ARG A 269 2.09 12.49 8.16
C ARG A 269 1.19 13.25 7.19
N VAL A 270 0.28 12.53 6.55
CA VAL A 270 -0.74 13.08 5.65
C VAL A 270 -2.14 12.95 6.24
N TYR A 271 -3.05 13.81 5.76
CA TYR A 271 -4.48 13.70 6.02
C TYR A 271 -5.22 13.23 4.77
N MET A 272 -5.94 12.12 4.86
CA MET A 272 -6.76 11.56 3.78
C MET A 272 -8.21 11.43 4.24
N PRO A 273 -9.09 12.40 3.93
CA PRO A 273 -10.45 12.47 4.50
C PRO A 273 -11.34 11.29 4.11
N ALA A 274 -11.10 10.69 2.94
CA ALA A 274 -11.88 9.58 2.38
C ALA A 274 -11.52 8.21 2.99
N LYS A 275 -10.35 8.06 3.63
CA LYS A 275 -9.94 6.78 4.22
C LYS A 275 -10.48 6.63 5.67
N PRO A 276 -10.78 5.40 6.14
CA PRO A 276 -11.32 5.17 7.49
C PRO A 276 -10.43 5.73 8.61
N HIS A 277 -9.11 5.64 8.41
CA HIS A 277 -8.09 6.26 9.25
C HIS A 277 -7.52 7.48 8.53
N LYS A 278 -8.03 8.66 8.89
CA LYS A 278 -7.71 9.89 8.14
C LYS A 278 -6.29 10.41 8.31
N TRP A 279 -5.60 10.08 9.40
CA TRP A 279 -4.25 10.56 9.68
C TRP A 279 -3.27 9.40 9.67
N GLY A 280 -2.18 9.53 8.92
CA GLY A 280 -1.20 8.46 8.80
C GLY A 280 -0.04 8.74 7.87
N PHE A 281 0.78 7.72 7.64
CA PHE A 281 1.80 7.71 6.59
C PHE A 281 1.26 7.07 5.32
N LYS A 282 1.41 7.76 4.20
CA LYS A 282 0.98 7.27 2.88
C LYS A 282 2.11 6.50 2.23
N MET A 283 1.77 5.34 1.67
CA MET A 283 2.65 4.58 0.80
C MET A 283 1.94 4.31 -0.52
N TRP A 284 2.72 4.14 -1.56
CA TRP A 284 2.29 3.52 -2.81
C TRP A 284 2.55 2.03 -2.70
N GLY A 285 1.59 1.19 -3.08
CA GLY A 285 1.73 -0.25 -3.05
C GLY A 285 1.26 -0.90 -4.35
N ARG A 286 1.96 -1.96 -4.77
CA ARG A 286 1.48 -2.92 -5.77
C ARG A 286 1.11 -4.21 -5.08
N ALA A 287 -0.18 -4.55 -5.10
CA ALA A 287 -0.69 -5.78 -4.52
C ALA A 287 -1.30 -6.70 -5.59
N GLY A 288 -1.17 -8.02 -5.42
CA GLY A 288 -1.80 -8.99 -6.30
C GLY A 288 -3.29 -9.14 -6.02
N GLN A 289 -4.00 -9.90 -6.87
CA GLN A 289 -5.41 -10.26 -6.65
C GLN A 289 -5.64 -11.03 -5.34
N SER A 290 -4.62 -11.69 -4.81
CA SER A 290 -4.62 -12.35 -3.49
C SER A 290 -4.53 -11.39 -2.29
N GLY A 291 -4.15 -10.13 -2.51
CA GLY A 291 -3.79 -9.17 -1.46
C GLY A 291 -2.32 -9.18 -1.05
N PHE A 292 -1.48 -10.07 -1.60
CA PHE A 292 -0.03 -10.04 -1.35
C PHE A 292 0.59 -8.73 -1.84
N LEU A 293 1.44 -8.12 -0.99
CA LEU A 293 2.25 -6.97 -1.37
C LEU A 293 3.47 -7.42 -2.17
N TYR A 294 3.64 -6.90 -3.39
CA TYR A 294 4.75 -7.25 -4.28
C TYR A 294 5.77 -6.13 -4.47
N ASP A 295 5.36 -4.87 -4.30
CA ASP A 295 6.27 -3.72 -4.33
C ASP A 295 5.64 -2.57 -3.54
N PHE A 296 6.47 -1.70 -2.97
CA PHE A 296 6.01 -0.51 -2.27
C PHE A 296 7.03 0.63 -2.30
N ASP A 297 6.54 1.84 -2.08
CA ASP A 297 7.38 3.00 -1.78
C ASP A 297 6.65 3.98 -0.86
N VAL A 298 7.39 4.60 0.05
CA VAL A 298 6.78 5.53 1.02
C VAL A 298 6.68 6.91 0.40
N CYS A 299 5.49 7.51 0.47
CA CYS A 299 5.26 8.85 -0.05
C CYS A 299 5.93 9.89 0.85
N GLN A 300 6.79 10.72 0.26
CA GLN A 300 7.55 11.76 0.97
C GLN A 300 6.97 13.17 0.78
N GLY A 301 5.79 13.28 0.18
CA GLY A 301 5.20 14.54 -0.26
C GLY A 301 5.68 14.97 -1.65
N ALA A 302 5.42 16.23 -2.01
CA ALA A 302 5.76 16.77 -3.32
C ALA A 302 7.27 16.69 -3.62
N ALA A 303 7.60 16.24 -4.83
CA ALA A 303 8.95 16.27 -5.36
C ALA A 303 9.38 17.71 -5.70
N ASN A 304 10.67 17.90 -6.01
CA ASN A 304 11.22 19.21 -6.39
C ASN A 304 10.38 19.85 -7.52
N PRO A 305 9.84 21.08 -7.33
CA PRO A 305 9.03 21.76 -8.34
C PRO A 305 9.77 22.01 -9.67
N ASP A 306 11.11 22.01 -9.65
CA ASP A 306 11.94 22.19 -10.84
C ASP A 306 12.11 20.91 -11.67
N ARG A 307 11.50 19.79 -11.27
CA ARG A 307 11.60 18.53 -11.99
C ARG A 307 10.90 18.61 -13.34
N GLU A 308 11.56 18.12 -14.38
CA GLU A 308 10.98 18.04 -15.72
C GLU A 308 9.66 17.25 -15.70
N LYS A 309 8.63 17.81 -16.31
CA LYS A 309 7.29 17.22 -16.30
C LYS A 309 7.25 16.01 -17.22
N SER A 310 7.09 14.83 -16.63
CA SER A 310 6.87 13.59 -17.37
C SER A 310 5.53 13.58 -18.12
N GLU A 311 5.50 12.95 -19.29
CA GLU A 311 4.29 12.82 -20.12
C GLU A 311 3.16 12.08 -19.39
N VAL A 312 3.50 11.10 -18.54
CA VAL A 312 2.52 10.35 -17.75
C VAL A 312 2.05 11.10 -16.49
N GLY A 313 2.71 12.21 -16.13
CA GLY A 313 2.47 12.96 -14.89
C GLY A 313 3.05 12.29 -13.65
N VAL A 314 3.16 13.05 -12.55
CA VAL A 314 3.76 12.59 -11.28
C VAL A 314 3.05 11.34 -10.73
N THR A 315 1.72 11.29 -10.84
CA THR A 315 0.95 10.12 -10.37
C THR A 315 1.13 8.92 -11.29
N GLY A 316 1.19 9.11 -12.61
CA GLY A 316 1.48 8.03 -13.56
C GLY A 316 2.89 7.44 -13.36
N GLU A 317 3.87 8.26 -12.98
CA GLU A 317 5.22 7.78 -12.64
C GLU A 317 5.22 6.81 -11.45
N VAL A 318 4.30 6.95 -10.51
CA VAL A 318 4.14 5.99 -9.41
C VAL A 318 3.82 4.61 -9.97
N VAL A 319 2.87 4.51 -10.91
CA VAL A 319 2.52 3.24 -11.55
C VAL A 319 3.68 2.70 -12.36
N LEU A 320 4.41 3.54 -13.11
CA LEU A 320 5.62 3.11 -13.81
C LEU A 320 6.68 2.56 -12.85
N LYS A 321 6.89 3.23 -11.70
CA LYS A 321 7.82 2.78 -10.66
C LYS A 321 7.37 1.45 -10.06
N MET A 322 6.11 1.33 -9.65
CA MET A 322 5.56 0.11 -9.03
C MET A 322 5.54 -1.08 -9.98
N THR A 323 5.41 -0.84 -11.29
CA THR A 323 5.46 -1.89 -12.32
C THR A 323 6.86 -2.11 -12.89
N SER A 324 7.87 -1.33 -12.51
CA SER A 324 9.24 -1.47 -13.04
C SER A 324 9.86 -2.83 -12.71
N THR A 325 9.41 -3.43 -11.61
CA THR A 325 9.85 -4.74 -11.11
C THR A 325 9.08 -5.92 -11.70
N LEU A 326 8.03 -5.67 -12.50
CA LEU A 326 7.33 -6.73 -13.23
C LEU A 326 8.15 -7.18 -14.45
N PRO A 327 8.27 -8.50 -14.69
CA PRO A 327 8.92 -9.03 -15.88
C PRO A 327 8.26 -8.55 -17.18
N VAL A 328 9.10 -8.07 -18.10
CA VAL A 328 8.67 -7.55 -19.41
C VAL A 328 8.12 -8.67 -20.29
N GLY A 329 7.03 -8.39 -21.01
CA GLY A 329 6.47 -9.32 -22.01
C GLY A 329 5.80 -10.56 -21.43
N LYS A 330 5.42 -10.54 -20.15
CA LYS A 330 4.69 -11.63 -19.50
C LYS A 330 3.17 -11.46 -19.51
N ASN A 331 2.68 -10.34 -20.05
CA ASN A 331 1.26 -9.99 -20.12
C ASN A 331 0.61 -9.87 -18.73
N HIS A 332 1.32 -9.30 -17.75
CA HIS A 332 0.72 -8.94 -16.48
C HIS A 332 -0.39 -7.90 -16.68
N GLU A 333 -1.43 -7.95 -15.86
CA GLU A 333 -2.56 -7.02 -15.88
C GLU A 333 -2.49 -6.08 -14.67
N VAL A 334 -2.53 -4.77 -14.92
CA VAL A 334 -2.41 -3.74 -13.87
C VAL A 334 -3.68 -2.90 -13.81
N PHE A 335 -4.20 -2.74 -12.60
CA PHE A 335 -5.40 -1.99 -12.29
C PHE A 335 -5.04 -0.76 -11.44
N ALA A 336 -5.55 0.41 -11.81
CA ALA A 336 -5.35 1.64 -11.04
C ALA A 336 -6.57 2.56 -11.11
N ASP A 337 -6.70 3.46 -10.14
CA ASP A 337 -7.80 4.41 -10.09
C ASP A 337 -7.59 5.63 -11.03
N ASN A 338 -8.49 6.59 -10.93
CA ASN A 338 -8.44 7.81 -11.74
C ASN A 338 -7.35 8.80 -11.32
N TYR A 339 -6.78 8.66 -10.12
CA TYR A 339 -5.68 9.49 -9.65
C TYR A 339 -4.43 9.21 -10.48
N PHE A 340 -4.15 7.93 -10.77
CA PHE A 340 -2.98 7.50 -11.53
C PHE A 340 -3.17 7.46 -13.05
N THR A 341 -4.38 7.17 -13.53
CA THR A 341 -4.57 6.75 -14.93
C THR A 341 -4.53 7.90 -15.93
N SER A 342 -3.77 7.71 -17.02
CA SER A 342 -3.67 8.62 -18.17
C SER A 342 -3.43 7.83 -19.47
N VAL A 343 -3.78 8.39 -20.63
CA VAL A 343 -3.56 7.70 -21.93
C VAL A 343 -2.07 7.39 -22.19
N PRO A 344 -1.12 8.32 -21.93
CA PRO A 344 0.30 8.02 -22.07
C PRO A 344 0.75 6.86 -21.17
N LEU A 345 0.23 6.76 -19.94
CA LEU A 345 0.56 5.64 -19.03
C LEU A 345 0.15 4.30 -19.62
N VAL A 346 -1.06 4.21 -20.20
CA VAL A 346 -1.55 2.98 -20.85
C VAL A 346 -0.62 2.54 -21.99
N GLN A 347 -0.10 3.49 -22.78
CA GLN A 347 0.82 3.19 -23.87
C GLN A 347 2.17 2.68 -23.35
N HIS A 348 2.78 3.37 -22.38
CA HIS A 348 4.06 2.98 -21.79
C HIS A 348 4.00 1.57 -21.18
N LEU A 349 2.90 1.22 -20.50
CA LEU A 349 2.72 -0.13 -19.97
C LEU A 349 2.58 -1.17 -21.09
N LYS A 350 1.80 -0.85 -22.14
CA LYS A 350 1.58 -1.74 -23.28
C LYS A 350 2.88 -2.05 -24.02
N GLU A 351 3.76 -1.07 -24.19
CA GLU A 351 5.10 -1.25 -24.79
C GLU A 351 5.99 -2.20 -24.00
N ARG A 352 5.77 -2.31 -22.68
CA ARG A 352 6.46 -3.27 -21.80
C ARG A 352 5.78 -4.65 -21.75
N GLY A 353 4.71 -4.87 -22.52
CA GLY A 353 3.90 -6.07 -22.44
C GLY A 353 3.16 -6.19 -21.11
N ILE A 354 2.71 -5.06 -20.57
CA ILE A 354 1.84 -4.96 -19.39
C ILE A 354 0.51 -4.37 -19.85
N HIS A 355 -0.57 -5.09 -19.53
CA HIS A 355 -1.92 -4.67 -19.83
C HIS A 355 -2.49 -3.81 -18.69
N HIS A 356 -3.41 -2.90 -19.02
CA HIS A 356 -3.92 -1.95 -18.04
C HIS A 356 -5.43 -1.78 -18.16
N ILE A 357 -6.11 -1.68 -17.02
CA ILE A 357 -7.45 -1.12 -16.89
C ILE A 357 -7.43 -0.08 -15.77
N GLY A 358 -7.90 1.13 -16.06
CA GLY A 358 -8.06 2.14 -15.03
C GLY A 358 -9.30 2.98 -15.23
N THR A 359 -9.82 3.52 -14.14
CA THR A 359 -10.80 4.61 -14.24
C THR A 359 -10.07 5.87 -14.70
N ILE A 360 -10.69 6.73 -15.50
CA ILE A 360 -10.02 7.92 -16.05
C ILE A 360 -10.92 9.15 -15.98
N ARG A 361 -10.35 10.29 -15.58
CA ARG A 361 -11.06 11.57 -15.58
C ARG A 361 -11.17 12.10 -17.01
N MET A 362 -12.35 12.59 -17.41
CA MET A 362 -12.57 13.06 -18.79
C MET A 362 -11.74 14.29 -19.17
N ASN A 363 -11.35 15.13 -18.20
CA ASN A 363 -10.43 16.25 -18.45
C ASN A 363 -9.04 15.79 -18.93
N ARG A 364 -8.64 14.54 -18.65
CA ARG A 364 -7.41 13.92 -19.17
C ARG A 364 -7.57 13.38 -20.60
N MET A 365 -8.80 13.36 -21.13
CA MET A 365 -9.18 12.81 -22.44
C MET A 365 -9.48 13.91 -23.44
N LYS A 366 -8.45 14.69 -23.79
CA LYS A 366 -8.58 15.75 -24.81
C LYS A 366 -9.08 15.15 -26.13
N ASP A 367 -9.99 15.88 -26.78
CA ASP A 367 -10.54 15.55 -28.11
C ASP A 367 -11.33 14.23 -28.19
N CYS A 368 -11.72 13.65 -27.05
CA CYS A 368 -12.59 12.48 -27.00
C CYS A 368 -14.01 12.86 -26.57
N THR A 369 -14.92 13.05 -27.54
CA THR A 369 -16.34 13.30 -27.23
C THR A 369 -17.08 12.00 -26.93
N MET A 370 -17.60 11.90 -25.71
CA MET A 370 -18.45 10.79 -25.23
C MET A 370 -19.90 11.23 -25.06
N MET A 371 -20.82 10.27 -25.00
CA MET A 371 -22.21 10.53 -24.65
C MET A 371 -22.32 11.28 -23.30
N GLY A 372 -23.09 12.36 -23.26
CA GLY A 372 -23.25 13.16 -22.05
C GLY A 372 -24.08 12.45 -20.97
N GLU A 373 -23.78 12.70 -19.70
CA GLU A 373 -24.45 12.02 -18.58
C GLU A 373 -25.98 12.18 -18.59
N LYS A 374 -26.48 13.37 -18.97
CA LYS A 374 -27.94 13.63 -19.08
C LYS A 374 -28.62 12.73 -20.11
N GLU A 375 -27.93 12.40 -21.20
CA GLU A 375 -28.42 11.49 -22.23
C GLU A 375 -28.37 10.04 -21.73
N MET A 376 -27.25 9.63 -21.12
CA MET A 376 -27.11 8.29 -20.54
C MET A 376 -28.16 7.99 -19.46
N LYS A 377 -28.47 8.99 -18.62
CA LYS A 377 -29.51 8.89 -17.59
C LYS A 377 -30.90 8.65 -18.18
N LYS A 378 -31.19 9.22 -19.36
CA LYS A 378 -32.44 8.94 -20.10
C LYS A 378 -32.41 7.54 -20.71
N ASN A 379 -31.25 7.08 -21.17
CA ASN A 379 -31.02 5.76 -21.75
C ASN A 379 -30.94 4.63 -20.71
N ARG A 380 -31.53 4.83 -19.52
CA ARG A 380 -31.59 3.95 -18.34
C ARG A 380 -30.23 3.52 -17.75
N ARG A 381 -30.28 2.99 -16.53
CA ARG A 381 -29.13 2.40 -15.83
C ARG A 381 -28.52 1.28 -16.68
N GLY A 382 -27.20 1.27 -16.79
CA GLY A 382 -26.42 0.40 -17.64
C GLY A 382 -26.15 0.92 -19.05
N SER A 383 -26.61 2.13 -19.40
CA SER A 383 -26.23 2.78 -20.67
C SER A 383 -24.71 2.84 -20.81
N MET A 384 -24.20 2.63 -22.01
CA MET A 384 -22.76 2.64 -22.29
C MET A 384 -22.45 3.32 -23.63
N ASP A 385 -21.30 3.97 -23.72
CA ASP A 385 -20.72 4.49 -24.96
C ASP A 385 -19.23 4.16 -24.97
N LEU A 386 -18.66 3.95 -26.16
CA LEU A 386 -17.25 3.55 -26.31
C LEU A 386 -16.54 4.28 -27.43
N ARG A 387 -15.23 4.45 -27.27
CA ARG A 387 -14.32 4.90 -28.33
C ARG A 387 -13.06 4.05 -28.31
N VAL A 388 -12.44 3.87 -29.46
CA VAL A 388 -11.16 3.18 -29.61
C VAL A 388 -10.17 4.14 -30.28
N ASN A 389 -8.95 4.23 -29.75
CA ASN A 389 -7.90 5.06 -30.32
C ASN A 389 -7.13 4.33 -31.44
N GLN A 390 -6.14 4.99 -32.06
CA GLN A 390 -5.31 4.39 -33.10
C GLN A 390 -4.43 3.22 -32.61
N ASP A 391 -4.15 3.13 -31.31
CA ASP A 391 -3.28 2.11 -30.72
C ASP A 391 -4.07 0.92 -30.16
N ASN A 392 -5.35 0.82 -30.51
CA ASN A 392 -6.28 -0.20 -30.00
C ASN A 392 -6.42 -0.19 -28.46
N ASN A 393 -6.49 1.00 -27.87
CA ASN A 393 -6.96 1.20 -26.50
C ASN A 393 -8.43 1.62 -26.54
N ILE A 394 -9.25 1.04 -25.67
CA ILE A 394 -10.68 1.33 -25.58
C ILE A 394 -10.98 2.23 -24.38
N LEU A 395 -11.77 3.27 -24.61
CA LEU A 395 -12.43 4.06 -23.60
C LEU A 395 -13.90 3.64 -23.54
N VAL A 396 -14.40 3.30 -22.36
CA VAL A 396 -15.81 2.97 -22.12
C VAL A 396 -16.37 3.91 -21.07
N ARG A 397 -17.46 4.60 -21.41
CA ARG A 397 -18.28 5.35 -20.45
C ARG A 397 -19.50 4.51 -20.12
N TRP A 398 -19.69 4.20 -18.84
CA TRP A 398 -20.80 3.39 -18.34
C TRP A 398 -21.59 4.19 -17.31
N TYR A 399 -22.92 4.16 -17.42
CA TYR A 399 -23.81 4.88 -16.52
C TYR A 399 -24.49 3.93 -15.55
N ASP A 400 -24.21 4.12 -14.26
CA ASP A 400 -24.87 3.39 -13.19
C ASP A 400 -25.79 4.33 -12.39
N ASN A 401 -25.34 4.80 -11.23
CA ASN A 401 -25.95 5.95 -10.55
C ASN A 401 -25.40 7.28 -11.08
N LYS A 402 -24.10 7.30 -11.41
CA LYS A 402 -23.35 8.37 -12.08
C LYS A 402 -22.64 7.77 -13.31
N ALA A 403 -22.23 8.63 -14.25
CA ALA A 403 -21.36 8.20 -15.34
C ALA A 403 -19.93 7.97 -14.84
N VAL A 404 -19.31 6.88 -15.30
CA VAL A 404 -17.90 6.57 -15.01
C VAL A 404 -17.20 6.17 -16.31
N ASN A 405 -15.95 6.58 -16.44
CA ASN A 405 -15.13 6.34 -17.62
C ASN A 405 -13.98 5.41 -17.25
N LEU A 406 -13.77 4.37 -18.04
CA LEU A 406 -12.65 3.44 -17.92
C LEU A 406 -11.89 3.38 -19.23
N ILE A 407 -10.57 3.27 -19.14
CA ILE A 407 -9.69 3.01 -20.26
C ILE A 407 -9.04 1.63 -20.09
N SER A 408 -8.93 0.87 -21.18
CA SER A 408 -8.25 -0.42 -21.19
C SER A 408 -7.41 -0.62 -22.44
N SER A 409 -6.33 -1.39 -22.30
CA SER A 409 -5.54 -1.90 -23.43
C SER A 409 -5.94 -3.30 -23.89
N PHE A 410 -6.84 -4.01 -23.17
CA PHE A 410 -7.14 -5.42 -23.44
C PHE A 410 -8.58 -5.89 -23.25
N VAL A 411 -9.39 -5.25 -22.39
CA VAL A 411 -10.80 -5.62 -22.15
C VAL A 411 -11.74 -4.53 -22.63
N GLY A 412 -12.77 -4.93 -23.39
CA GLY A 412 -13.80 -4.02 -23.88
C GLY A 412 -15.15 -4.20 -23.19
N ILE A 413 -16.21 -3.99 -23.97
CA ILE A 413 -17.59 -4.11 -23.48
C ILE A 413 -18.08 -5.56 -23.39
N GLU A 414 -17.58 -6.45 -24.25
CA GLU A 414 -18.04 -7.83 -24.36
C GLU A 414 -17.18 -8.81 -23.51
N PRO A 415 -17.78 -9.89 -22.97
CA PRO A 415 -19.22 -10.17 -22.98
C PRO A 415 -19.99 -9.24 -22.02
N VAL A 416 -21.13 -8.70 -22.46
CA VAL A 416 -21.98 -7.87 -21.58
C VAL A 416 -22.73 -8.75 -20.58
N GLY A 417 -22.38 -8.60 -19.30
CA GLY A 417 -23.06 -9.25 -18.17
C GLY A 417 -24.22 -8.41 -17.60
N ASN A 418 -24.77 -8.85 -16.47
CA ASN A 418 -25.77 -8.10 -15.72
C ASN A 418 -25.32 -7.87 -14.27
N VAL A 419 -25.58 -6.67 -13.75
CA VAL A 419 -25.35 -6.35 -12.33
C VAL A 419 -26.68 -6.17 -11.61
N LYS A 420 -26.83 -6.85 -10.47
CA LYS A 420 -28.00 -6.73 -9.59
C LYS A 420 -27.81 -5.54 -8.66
N ARG A 421 -28.73 -4.59 -8.68
CA ARG A 421 -28.65 -3.38 -7.86
C ARG A 421 -29.98 -3.10 -7.16
N TRP A 422 -29.90 -2.71 -5.90
CA TRP A 422 -31.09 -2.39 -5.12
C TRP A 422 -31.61 -1.00 -5.51
N HIS A 423 -32.83 -0.93 -6.03
CA HIS A 423 -33.45 0.34 -6.36
C HIS A 423 -34.23 0.87 -5.16
N ARG A 424 -33.72 1.95 -4.53
CA ARG A 424 -34.28 2.50 -3.29
C ARG A 424 -35.76 2.91 -3.40
N LYS A 425 -36.19 3.43 -4.56
CA LYS A 425 -37.57 3.90 -4.76
C LYS A 425 -38.58 2.74 -4.92
N SER A 426 -38.22 1.70 -5.67
CA SER A 426 -39.11 0.55 -5.89
C SER A 426 -38.93 -0.54 -4.83
N LYS A 427 -37.89 -0.46 -3.98
CA LYS A 427 -37.50 -1.50 -3.02
C LYS A 427 -37.37 -2.89 -3.65
N THR A 428 -36.92 -2.92 -4.91
CA THR A 428 -36.71 -4.14 -5.68
C THR A 428 -35.32 -4.17 -6.29
N PRO A 429 -34.74 -5.36 -6.51
CA PRO A 429 -33.53 -5.49 -7.30
C PRO A 429 -33.84 -5.22 -8.78
N ILE A 430 -33.03 -4.36 -9.40
CA ILE A 430 -33.03 -4.11 -10.84
C ILE A 430 -31.75 -4.71 -11.43
N MET A 431 -31.88 -5.35 -12.59
CA MET A 431 -30.75 -5.80 -13.38
C MET A 431 -30.41 -4.74 -14.42
N GLY A 432 -29.15 -4.32 -14.47
CA GLY A 432 -28.64 -3.43 -15.50
C GLY A 432 -27.50 -4.10 -16.28
N PRO A 433 -27.34 -3.83 -17.58
CA PRO A 433 -26.19 -4.34 -18.34
C PRO A 433 -24.89 -3.77 -17.76
N ARG A 434 -23.90 -4.65 -17.57
CA ARG A 434 -22.56 -4.35 -17.07
C ARG A 434 -21.54 -4.81 -18.11
N PRO A 435 -20.71 -3.90 -18.66
CA PRO A 435 -19.67 -4.28 -19.62
C PRO A 435 -18.53 -5.06 -18.94
N ALA A 436 -17.87 -5.94 -19.70
CA ALA A 436 -16.78 -6.79 -19.18
C ALA A 436 -15.63 -5.99 -18.54
N ILE A 437 -15.30 -4.82 -19.08
CA ILE A 437 -14.28 -3.92 -18.49
C ILE A 437 -14.61 -3.51 -17.04
N VAL A 438 -15.88 -3.26 -16.72
CA VAL A 438 -16.31 -2.88 -15.35
C VAL A 438 -16.26 -4.09 -14.43
N GLU A 439 -16.66 -5.26 -14.92
CA GLU A 439 -16.54 -6.50 -14.16
C GLU A 439 -15.09 -6.83 -13.81
N THR A 440 -14.20 -6.76 -14.80
CA THR A 440 -12.78 -7.07 -14.65
C THR A 440 -12.11 -6.07 -13.71
N TYR A 441 -12.39 -4.77 -13.86
CA TYR A 441 -11.87 -3.73 -12.98
C TYR A 441 -12.29 -3.97 -11.52
N ASN A 442 -13.59 -4.15 -11.25
CA ASN A 442 -14.09 -4.35 -9.88
C ASN A 442 -13.56 -5.64 -9.24
N LYS A 443 -13.24 -6.65 -10.05
CA LYS A 443 -12.70 -7.92 -9.56
C LYS A 443 -11.26 -7.78 -9.03
N PHE A 444 -10.44 -6.94 -9.67
CA PHE A 444 -8.99 -6.95 -9.42
C PHE A 444 -8.42 -5.66 -8.82
N MET A 445 -9.15 -4.54 -8.87
CA MET A 445 -8.69 -3.27 -8.28
C MET A 445 -8.55 -3.34 -6.74
N GLY A 446 -9.30 -4.22 -6.06
CA GLY A 446 -9.36 -4.29 -4.59
C GLY A 446 -8.17 -4.96 -3.90
N GLY A 447 -7.09 -5.32 -4.60
CA GLY A 447 -5.94 -6.01 -4.01
C GLY A 447 -5.27 -5.22 -2.87
N VAL A 448 -5.07 -3.91 -3.06
CA VAL A 448 -4.49 -3.03 -2.02
C VAL A 448 -5.46 -2.81 -0.86
N ASP A 449 -6.77 -2.75 -1.13
CA ASP A 449 -7.77 -2.63 -0.08
C ASP A 449 -7.87 -3.91 0.78
N LEU A 450 -7.69 -5.08 0.19
CA LEU A 450 -7.60 -6.34 0.91
C LEU A 450 -6.41 -6.34 1.88
N LEU A 451 -5.23 -5.93 1.39
CA LEU A 451 -4.04 -5.73 2.22
C LEU A 451 -4.29 -4.73 3.36
N ASN A 452 -4.84 -3.56 3.06
CA ASN A 452 -5.16 -2.51 4.05
C ASN A 452 -6.12 -3.03 5.13
N ALA A 453 -7.13 -3.80 4.73
CA ALA A 453 -8.12 -4.36 5.65
C ALA A 453 -7.47 -5.30 6.67
N VAL A 454 -6.57 -6.18 6.22
CA VAL A 454 -5.86 -7.12 7.11
C VAL A 454 -4.85 -6.40 7.98
N CYS A 455 -4.04 -5.48 7.43
CA CYS A 455 -3.09 -4.69 8.22
C CYS A 455 -3.80 -3.84 9.30
N THR A 456 -5.02 -3.34 9.03
CA THR A 456 -5.82 -2.61 10.02
C THR A 456 -6.27 -3.49 11.20
N LEU A 457 -6.41 -4.81 11.00
CA LEU A 457 -6.69 -5.76 12.08
C LEU A 457 -5.45 -6.05 12.93
N GLN A 458 -4.26 -6.02 12.33
CA GLN A 458 -3.01 -6.48 12.95
C GLN A 458 -2.18 -5.36 13.60
N VAL A 459 -2.25 -4.11 13.12
CA VAL A 459 -1.38 -3.02 13.59
C VAL A 459 -2.20 -1.88 14.18
N GLN A 460 -2.60 -2.04 15.45
CA GLN A 460 -3.43 -1.03 16.15
C GLN A 460 -2.68 -0.29 17.27
N LEU A 461 -1.44 -0.69 17.55
CA LEU A 461 -0.57 0.05 18.46
C LEU A 461 0.09 1.23 17.76
N GLN A 462 -0.30 2.43 18.18
CA GLN A 462 0.33 3.68 17.77
C GLN A 462 1.26 4.12 18.91
N ILE A 463 2.56 3.83 18.78
CA ILE A 463 3.57 4.39 19.69
C ILE A 463 4.15 5.64 19.01
N PRO A 464 3.81 6.87 19.47
CA PRO A 464 4.08 8.11 18.74
C PRO A 464 5.57 8.37 18.46
N LYS A 465 6.48 7.84 19.29
CA LYS A 465 7.94 7.98 19.15
C LYS A 465 8.56 6.96 18.19
N MET A 466 7.76 6.08 17.57
CA MET A 466 8.25 4.90 16.83
C MET A 466 7.62 4.83 15.43
N VAL A 467 7.61 5.96 14.71
CA VAL A 467 7.22 6.05 13.28
C VAL A 467 7.85 4.93 12.46
N HIS A 468 9.12 4.68 12.74
CA HIS A 468 9.94 3.74 12.02
C HIS A 468 9.55 2.27 12.27
N VAL A 469 9.29 1.90 13.52
CA VAL A 469 8.83 0.55 13.88
C VAL A 469 7.41 0.29 13.36
N HIS A 470 6.55 1.31 13.31
CA HIS A 470 5.20 1.17 12.75
C HIS A 470 5.24 0.89 11.24
N LEU A 471 6.11 1.60 10.51
CA LEU A 471 6.34 1.37 9.08
C LEU A 471 6.88 -0.04 8.81
N VAL A 472 7.89 -0.46 9.59
CA VAL A 472 8.44 -1.82 9.55
C VAL A 472 7.37 -2.87 9.83
N ALA A 473 6.60 -2.72 10.91
CA ALA A 473 5.58 -3.68 11.30
C ALA A 473 4.44 -3.78 10.29
N HIS A 474 4.04 -2.66 9.67
CA HIS A 474 2.99 -2.66 8.66
C HIS A 474 3.43 -3.34 7.37
N CYS A 475 4.63 -3.04 6.89
CA CYS A 475 5.17 -3.70 5.73
C CYS A 475 5.45 -5.19 5.97
N TYR A 476 5.91 -5.57 7.17
CA TYR A 476 6.04 -6.96 7.59
C TYR A 476 4.69 -7.67 7.64
N SER A 477 3.68 -7.02 8.21
CA SER A 477 2.32 -7.57 8.26
C SER A 477 1.79 -7.83 6.86
N GLY A 478 2.10 -6.94 5.90
CA GLY A 478 1.74 -7.11 4.50
C GLY A 478 2.51 -8.20 3.75
N SER A 479 3.77 -8.49 4.13
CA SER A 479 4.56 -9.57 3.53
C SER A 479 4.16 -10.95 4.05
N HIS A 480 3.64 -11.06 5.28
CA HIS A 480 3.33 -12.34 5.93
C HIS A 480 1.92 -12.91 5.69
N GLN A 481 1.10 -12.29 4.84
CA GLN A 481 -0.30 -12.66 4.71
C GLN A 481 -0.57 -13.75 3.68
N CYS A 482 -0.59 -15.02 4.09
CA CYS A 482 -1.42 -16.01 3.41
C CYS A 482 -2.90 -15.74 3.73
N VAL A 483 -3.59 -14.98 2.88
CA VAL A 483 -5.03 -15.18 2.75
C VAL A 483 -5.16 -16.47 1.93
N GLU A 484 -5.37 -17.62 2.58
CA GLU A 484 -5.90 -18.78 1.85
C GLU A 484 -7.10 -18.26 1.05
N PRO A 485 -7.12 -18.41 -0.29
CA PRO A 485 -8.26 -17.93 -1.04
C PRO A 485 -9.49 -18.59 -0.45
N LEU A 486 -10.42 -17.78 0.03
CA LEU A 486 -11.79 -18.19 0.37
C LEU A 486 -12.55 -18.59 -0.91
N GLN A 487 -11.91 -19.37 -1.79
CA GLN A 487 -12.58 -20.11 -2.83
C GLN A 487 -13.36 -21.21 -2.13
N LYS A 488 -14.68 -21.12 -2.23
CA LYS A 488 -15.61 -22.19 -1.84
C LYS A 488 -15.08 -23.52 -2.36
N ARG A 489 -14.56 -24.36 -1.47
CA ARG A 489 -14.26 -25.76 -1.78
C ARG A 489 -15.58 -26.40 -2.26
N PRO A 490 -15.63 -27.03 -3.45
CA PRO A 490 -16.77 -27.84 -3.82
C PRO A 490 -16.97 -28.93 -2.76
N GLU A 491 -18.22 -29.15 -2.35
CA GLU A 491 -18.56 -30.32 -1.54
C GLU A 491 -18.30 -31.60 -2.37
N GLU A 492 -17.76 -32.62 -1.69
CA GLU A 492 -17.55 -34.02 -2.13
C GLU A 492 -16.27 -34.27 -2.98
N ALA A 493 -15.40 -35.26 -2.70
CA ALA A 493 -15.61 -36.61 -2.16
C ALA A 493 -14.43 -37.10 -1.29
N ARG A 494 -14.70 -38.06 -0.40
CA ARG A 494 -13.72 -38.78 0.43
C ARG A 494 -12.80 -39.68 -0.41
N ALA A 495 -11.50 -39.60 -0.19
CA ALA A 495 -10.51 -40.66 -0.48
C ALA A 495 -9.47 -40.71 0.66
N PRO A 496 -8.83 -41.88 0.91
CA PRO A 496 -8.27 -42.23 2.22
C PRO A 496 -6.84 -41.71 2.46
N GLU A 497 -6.48 -41.69 3.75
CA GLU A 497 -5.19 -41.25 4.29
C GLU A 497 -4.00 -42.00 3.67
N GLU A 498 -3.09 -41.25 3.04
CA GLU A 498 -1.72 -41.69 2.80
C GLU A 498 -0.75 -40.96 3.74
N THR A 499 0.16 -41.74 4.29
CA THR A 499 1.19 -41.36 5.27
C THR A 499 2.24 -40.43 4.66
N HIS A 500 2.37 -39.21 5.19
CA HIS A 500 3.48 -38.31 4.84
C HIS A 500 4.76 -38.65 5.62
N GLY A 501 5.82 -38.97 4.89
CA GLY A 501 7.19 -38.99 5.39
C GLY A 501 7.72 -37.56 5.61
N SER A 502 8.43 -37.36 6.72
CA SER A 502 9.03 -36.08 7.10
C SER A 502 10.25 -35.75 6.23
N ALA A 503 10.21 -34.63 5.51
CA ALA A 503 11.41 -33.96 5.03
C ALA A 503 11.81 -32.88 6.06
N ASN A 504 12.99 -33.04 6.66
CA ASN A 504 13.59 -32.04 7.54
C ASN A 504 14.10 -30.87 6.68
N VAL A 505 13.48 -29.71 6.81
CA VAL A 505 14.00 -28.43 6.33
C VAL A 505 14.04 -27.49 7.52
N SER A 506 15.24 -27.04 7.90
CA SER A 506 15.46 -26.06 8.94
C SER A 506 15.16 -24.65 8.39
N GLY A 507 13.96 -24.16 8.65
CA GLY A 507 13.53 -22.79 8.35
C GLY A 507 12.34 -22.42 9.23
N PHE A 508 12.32 -21.18 9.74
CA PHE A 508 11.22 -20.67 10.56
C PHE A 508 9.97 -20.47 9.68
N GLY A 509 8.78 -20.74 10.19
CA GLY A 509 7.53 -20.51 9.47
C GLY A 509 6.39 -20.26 10.45
N TRP A 510 5.78 -19.08 10.37
CA TRP A 510 4.57 -18.76 11.13
C TRP A 510 3.36 -19.34 10.38
N HIS A 511 2.88 -20.51 10.81
CA HIS A 511 1.71 -21.16 10.23
C HIS A 511 0.46 -20.88 11.06
N LEU A 512 -0.48 -20.08 10.54
CA LEU A 512 -1.85 -20.05 11.09
C LEU A 512 -2.63 -21.24 10.53
N SER A 513 -2.76 -22.31 11.31
CA SER A 513 -3.62 -23.45 10.97
C SER A 513 -5.04 -23.26 11.53
N HIS A 514 -6.06 -23.26 10.66
CA HIS A 514 -7.46 -23.39 11.04
C HIS A 514 -7.82 -24.85 11.34
N LYS A 515 -8.10 -25.19 12.61
CA LYS A 515 -8.84 -26.43 12.96
C LYS A 515 -10.25 -26.10 13.41
N CYS A 516 -11.23 -26.34 12.54
CA CYS A 516 -12.64 -26.26 12.87
C CYS A 516 -13.14 -27.63 13.34
N ARG A 517 -13.39 -27.83 14.64
CA ARG A 517 -14.20 -28.95 15.13
C ARG A 517 -15.65 -28.49 15.24
N LYS A 518 -16.55 -29.16 14.52
CA LYS A 518 -18.00 -28.90 14.60
C LYS A 518 -18.49 -29.08 16.04
N GLY A 519 -19.11 -28.04 16.60
CA GLY A 519 -20.11 -28.20 17.66
C GLY A 519 -19.85 -27.54 19.03
N GLN A 520 -18.78 -26.77 19.25
CA GLN A 520 -18.62 -25.97 20.48
C GLN A 520 -17.99 -24.61 20.18
N HIS A 521 -18.28 -23.62 21.04
CA HIS A 521 -17.91 -22.20 20.93
C HIS A 521 -16.56 -21.96 20.24
N GLN A 522 -16.54 -21.03 19.27
CA GLN A 522 -15.33 -20.65 18.54
C GLN A 522 -14.27 -20.09 19.51
N VAL A 523 -13.27 -20.91 19.81
CA VAL A 523 -12.03 -20.48 20.44
C VAL A 523 -10.94 -20.57 19.38
N TRP A 524 -10.29 -19.44 19.10
CA TRP A 524 -9.11 -19.38 18.24
C TRP A 524 -7.95 -20.05 18.97
N GLN A 525 -7.56 -21.25 18.57
CA GLN A 525 -6.31 -21.87 19.02
C GLN A 525 -5.21 -21.58 18.01
N THR A 526 -4.33 -20.64 18.36
CA THR A 526 -3.06 -20.44 17.67
C THR A 526 -2.11 -21.54 18.12
N THR A 527 -1.68 -22.41 17.19
CA THR A 527 -0.60 -23.38 17.45
C THR A 527 0.65 -22.86 16.74
N ILE A 528 1.65 -22.42 17.51
CA ILE A 528 2.97 -22.05 17.01
C ILE A 528 3.89 -23.23 17.30
N LEU A 529 4.56 -23.74 16.28
CA LEU A 529 5.64 -24.72 16.46
C LEU A 529 6.89 -23.95 16.88
N SER A 530 7.34 -24.14 18.12
CA SER A 530 8.64 -23.66 18.58
C SER A 530 9.77 -24.51 17.99
N ARG A 531 10.97 -23.93 17.87
CA ARG A 531 12.22 -24.61 17.53
C ARG A 531 12.39 -25.83 18.46
N ASN A 532 12.36 -27.05 17.91
CA ASN A 532 12.84 -28.21 18.65
C ASN A 532 14.37 -28.15 18.65
N ASP A 533 14.94 -27.64 19.74
CA ASP A 533 16.35 -27.88 20.05
C ASP A 533 16.50 -29.36 20.37
N SER A 534 16.77 -30.16 19.33
CA SER A 534 17.20 -31.55 19.50
C SER A 534 18.66 -31.55 19.93
N ASN A 535 18.88 -31.22 21.20
CA ASN A 535 20.15 -31.45 21.88
C ASN A 535 19.90 -32.41 23.05
N THR A 536 19.65 -33.67 22.71
CA THR A 536 19.85 -34.80 23.62
C THR A 536 20.43 -35.95 22.81
N THR A 537 21.75 -36.11 22.90
CA THR A 537 22.49 -37.34 22.57
C THR A 537 22.60 -38.22 23.83
N PRO A 538 22.82 -39.54 23.69
CA PRO A 538 22.30 -40.49 22.70
C PRO A 538 21.09 -41.29 23.21
#